data_AF-A0A0B4XR75-F1
#
_entry.id   AF-A0A0B4XR75-F1
#
_cell.length_a   1.000
_cell.length_b   1.000
_cell.length_c   1.000
_cell.angle_alpha   90.00
_cell.angle_beta   90.00
_cell.angle_gamma   90.00
#
_symmetry.space_group_name_H-M   'P 1'
#
loop_
_entity.id
_entity.type
_entity.pdbx_description
1 polymer ?
#
loop_
_entity_poly.entity_id
_entity_poly.type
_entity_poly.pdbx_seq_one_letter_code
_entity_poly.pdbx_strand_id
1 'polypeptide(L)'
;MATQKQIDAARRNIRKAQKAWQNMSSEERARSQPEGRRRVKPGRTGKGDYYHVEVRDKYQFELFRTHDVGDPGGVQRVAGKRPSGSWDTLKWLIAKDHAHVTDGKLVADSDDAKEVLAQLGSEPVHVKGDIFRAKPRPNVPEKDKPTQAQQRAREENIQKAQSTWQAMSSEERRHSRH
;
A
#
# COMPACT_ATOMS: atom_id res chain seq x y z
N MET A 1 -14.49 -4.32 50.88
CA MET A 1 -13.10 -3.93 50.59
C MET A 1 -12.27 -5.18 50.30
N ALA A 2 -11.30 -5.11 49.39
CA ALA A 2 -10.40 -6.23 49.13
C ALA A 2 -9.42 -6.41 50.30
N THR A 3 -9.17 -7.66 50.68
CA THR A 3 -8.25 -7.99 51.79
C THR A 3 -6.79 -7.74 51.39
N GLN A 4 -5.92 -7.46 52.37
CA GLN A 4 -4.49 -7.24 52.14
C GLN A 4 -3.83 -8.39 51.34
N LYS A 5 -4.24 -9.63 51.64
CA LYS A 5 -3.78 -10.83 50.93
C LYS A 5 -4.18 -10.85 49.45
N GLN A 6 -5.38 -10.35 49.12
CA GLN A 6 -5.85 -10.20 47.73
C GLN A 6 -5.08 -9.10 47.00
N ILE A 7 -4.79 -7.97 47.66
CA ILE A 7 -4.00 -6.87 47.10
C ILE A 7 -2.57 -7.35 46.78
N ASP A 8 -1.95 -8.10 47.68
CA ASP A 8 -0.58 -8.61 47.48
C ASP A 8 -0.53 -9.71 46.40
N ALA A 9 -1.55 -10.56 46.31
CA ALA A 9 -1.67 -11.52 45.22
C ALA A 9 -1.82 -10.82 43.85
N ALA A 10 -2.67 -9.80 43.77
CA ALA A 10 -2.86 -9.01 42.55
C ALA A 10 -1.55 -8.33 42.12
N ARG A 11 -0.83 -7.69 43.05
CA ARG A 11 0.48 -7.05 42.77
C ARG A 11 1.51 -8.04 42.25
N ARG A 12 1.59 -9.24 42.84
CA ARG A 12 2.50 -10.30 42.38
C ARG A 12 2.15 -10.80 40.98
N ASN A 13 0.86 -10.96 40.69
CA ASN A 13 0.40 -11.39 39.37
C ASN A 13 0.68 -10.32 38.30
N ILE A 14 0.46 -9.03 38.62
CA ILE A 14 0.78 -7.91 37.73
C ILE A 14 2.28 -7.88 37.42
N ARG A 15 3.14 -8.03 38.43
CA ARG A 15 4.60 -8.07 38.21
C ARG A 15 5.04 -9.26 37.36
N LYS A 16 4.45 -10.44 37.57
CA LYS A 16 4.73 -11.63 36.75
C LYS A 16 4.30 -11.42 35.30
N ALA A 17 3.11 -10.86 35.08
CA ALA A 17 2.61 -10.54 33.75
C ALA A 17 3.48 -9.49 33.05
N GLN A 18 3.91 -8.44 33.77
CA GLN A 18 4.79 -7.40 33.24
C GLN A 18 6.17 -7.95 32.86
N LYS A 19 6.75 -8.83 33.69
CA LYS A 19 8.02 -9.49 33.40
C LYS A 19 7.93 -10.42 32.19
N ALA A 20 6.84 -11.18 32.08
CA ALA A 20 6.59 -12.00 30.89
C ALA A 20 6.45 -11.14 29.62
N TRP A 21 5.73 -10.01 29.70
CA TRP A 21 5.54 -9.11 28.57
C TRP A 21 6.82 -8.40 28.12
N GLN A 22 7.68 -8.01 29.05
CA GLN A 22 9.00 -7.43 28.75
C GLN A 22 9.93 -8.43 28.05
N ASN A 23 9.86 -9.71 28.44
CA ASN A 23 10.68 -10.78 27.88
C ASN A 23 10.19 -11.30 26.53
N MET A 24 8.97 -10.96 26.09
CA MET A 24 8.45 -11.34 24.78
C MET A 24 9.05 -10.47 23.67
N SER A 25 9.32 -11.09 22.52
CA SER A 25 9.63 -10.38 21.28
C SER A 25 8.43 -9.58 20.76
N SER A 26 8.67 -8.63 19.86
CA SER A 26 7.61 -7.80 19.26
C SER A 26 6.50 -8.65 18.62
N GLU A 27 6.86 -9.76 17.97
CA GLU A 27 5.91 -10.68 17.36
C GLU A 27 5.07 -11.45 18.38
N GLU A 28 5.68 -11.91 19.48
CA GLU A 28 4.98 -12.61 20.56
C GLU A 28 4.02 -11.68 21.30
N ARG A 29 4.38 -10.40 21.48
CA ARG A 29 3.48 -9.37 22.02
C ARG A 29 2.30 -9.12 21.10
N ALA A 30 2.53 -9.04 19.79
CA ALA A 30 1.46 -8.84 18.81
C ALA A 30 0.48 -10.03 18.74
N ARG A 31 0.96 -11.27 18.92
CA ARG A 31 0.11 -12.48 18.93
C ARG A 31 -0.62 -12.72 20.26
N SER A 32 -0.09 -12.23 21.38
CA SER A 32 -0.69 -12.37 22.71
C SER A 32 -1.78 -11.32 23.00
N GLN A 33 -1.84 -10.24 22.22
CA GLN A 33 -2.95 -9.29 22.25
C GLN A 33 -4.27 -9.97 21.79
N PRO A 34 -5.37 -9.89 22.56
CA PRO A 34 -6.67 -10.48 22.19
C PRO A 34 -7.20 -9.95 20.84
N GLU A 35 -6.88 -8.70 20.50
CA GLU A 35 -7.24 -8.04 19.24
C GLU A 35 -6.46 -8.60 18.04
N GLY A 36 -5.19 -8.99 18.24
CA GLY A 36 -4.32 -9.54 17.19
C GLY A 36 -4.74 -10.92 16.70
N ARG A 37 -5.32 -11.75 17.59
CA ARG A 37 -5.83 -13.11 17.26
C ARG A 37 -7.10 -13.11 16.40
N ARG A 38 -7.92 -12.05 16.47
CA ARG A 38 -9.20 -11.97 15.76
C ARG A 38 -9.12 -11.22 14.43
N ARG A 39 -7.99 -10.58 14.13
CA ARG A 39 -7.84 -9.78 12.91
C ARG A 39 -7.79 -10.67 11.67
N VAL A 40 -8.87 -10.65 10.91
CA VAL A 40 -8.94 -11.30 9.60
C VAL A 40 -8.08 -10.52 8.59
N LYS A 41 -7.43 -11.22 7.65
CA LYS A 41 -6.65 -10.59 6.57
C LYS A 41 -7.54 -9.58 5.82
N PRO A 42 -7.08 -8.33 5.60
CA PRO A 42 -7.81 -7.36 4.78
C PRO A 42 -8.20 -7.94 3.40
N GLY A 43 -9.42 -7.65 2.97
CA GLY A 43 -10.04 -8.15 1.73
C GLY A 43 -10.61 -9.56 1.81
N ARG A 44 -10.32 -10.35 2.85
CA ARG A 44 -10.76 -11.76 2.92
C ARG A 44 -12.26 -11.92 3.19
N THR A 45 -12.92 -10.90 3.75
CA THR A 45 -14.32 -10.96 4.18
C THR A 45 -15.31 -10.33 3.20
N GLY A 46 -14.86 -9.59 2.18
CA GLY A 46 -15.75 -8.82 1.31
C GLY A 46 -16.20 -7.46 1.89
N LYS A 47 -15.81 -7.15 3.13
CA LYS A 47 -16.35 -6.01 3.91
C LYS A 47 -15.42 -4.80 3.98
N GLY A 48 -14.33 -4.78 3.21
CA GLY A 48 -13.42 -3.64 3.14
C GLY A 48 -13.83 -2.65 2.06
N ASP A 49 -13.23 -1.46 2.10
CA ASP A 49 -13.50 -0.37 1.14
C ASP A 49 -12.74 -0.53 -0.18
N TYR A 50 -11.84 -1.52 -0.26
CA TYR A 50 -10.95 -1.73 -1.40
C TYR A 50 -11.00 -3.16 -1.92
N TYR A 51 -10.97 -3.30 -3.24
CA TYR A 51 -10.51 -4.51 -3.91
C TYR A 51 -9.00 -4.61 -3.85
N HIS A 52 -8.50 -5.83 -3.62
CA HIS A 52 -7.08 -6.14 -3.53
C HIS A 52 -6.64 -6.93 -4.76
N VAL A 53 -5.87 -6.31 -5.66
CA VAL A 53 -5.31 -6.99 -6.84
C VAL A 53 -3.86 -7.40 -6.54
N GLU A 54 -3.66 -8.64 -6.11
CA GLU A 54 -2.34 -9.21 -5.82
C GLU A 54 -1.59 -9.52 -7.13
N VAL A 55 -0.42 -8.90 -7.33
CA VAL A 55 0.42 -9.12 -8.52
C VAL A 55 1.66 -9.96 -8.22
N ARG A 56 2.08 -10.04 -6.96
CA ARG A 56 3.24 -10.82 -6.52
C ARG A 56 3.02 -11.44 -5.16
N ASP A 57 3.84 -12.43 -4.84
CA ASP A 57 3.82 -13.05 -3.52
C ASP A 57 4.48 -12.13 -2.48
N LYS A 58 3.83 -11.96 -1.33
CA LYS A 58 4.36 -11.21 -0.18
C LYS A 58 5.68 -11.77 0.34
N TYR A 59 5.94 -13.07 0.19
CA TYR A 59 7.16 -13.72 0.68
C TYR A 59 8.41 -13.31 -0.11
N GLN A 60 8.23 -12.57 -1.21
CA GLN A 60 9.34 -12.01 -1.98
C GLN A 60 9.86 -10.67 -1.43
N PHE A 61 9.28 -10.17 -0.34
CA PHE A 61 9.53 -8.84 0.19
C PHE A 61 9.73 -8.83 1.70
N GLU A 62 10.52 -7.88 2.19
CA GLU A 62 10.86 -7.72 3.61
C GLU A 62 10.13 -6.52 4.25
N LEU A 63 10.00 -5.43 3.49
CA LEU A 63 9.39 -4.18 3.95
C LEU A 63 8.32 -3.74 2.97
N PHE A 64 7.26 -3.11 3.48
CA PHE A 64 6.13 -2.65 2.67
C PHE A 64 5.90 -1.15 2.85
N ARG A 65 5.48 -0.48 1.77
CA ARG A 65 5.03 0.91 1.76
C ARG A 65 3.77 1.03 0.92
N THR A 66 2.89 1.94 1.32
CA THR A 66 1.67 2.28 0.57
C THR A 66 1.79 3.71 0.06
N HIS A 67 1.40 3.92 -1.20
CA HIS A 67 1.37 5.22 -1.84
C HIS A 67 0.07 5.35 -2.62
N ASP A 68 -0.62 6.47 -2.51
CA ASP A 68 -1.73 6.81 -3.41
C ASP A 68 -1.19 7.03 -4.83
N VAL A 69 -1.97 6.62 -5.82
CA VAL A 69 -1.71 6.79 -7.25
C VAL A 69 -2.95 7.43 -7.84
N GLY A 70 -2.82 8.66 -8.35
CA GLY A 70 -3.96 9.48 -8.74
C GLY A 70 -4.54 10.26 -7.55
N ASP A 71 -5.86 10.38 -7.51
CA ASP A 71 -6.54 11.13 -6.45
C ASP A 71 -6.45 10.41 -5.09
N PRO A 72 -6.31 11.16 -3.97
CA PRO A 72 -6.17 10.56 -2.64
C PRO A 72 -7.32 9.60 -2.30
N GLY A 73 -6.98 8.39 -1.88
CA GLY A 73 -7.97 7.39 -1.42
C GLY A 73 -8.66 6.57 -2.53
N GLY A 74 -8.46 6.89 -3.81
CA GLY A 74 -9.07 6.13 -4.91
C GLY A 74 -8.30 4.85 -5.24
N VAL A 75 -7.04 4.99 -5.66
CA VAL A 75 -6.18 3.86 -6.01
C VAL A 75 -4.86 3.94 -5.24
N GLN A 76 -4.47 2.84 -4.60
CA GLN A 76 -3.21 2.78 -3.83
C GLN A 76 -2.31 1.65 -4.32
N ARG A 77 -1.02 1.97 -4.43
CA ARG A 77 0.04 1.01 -4.69
C ARG A 77 0.65 0.54 -3.38
N VAL A 78 0.61 -0.77 -3.13
CA VAL A 78 1.40 -1.40 -2.08
C VAL A 78 2.68 -1.93 -2.70
N ALA A 79 3.79 -1.27 -2.42
CA ALA A 79 5.12 -1.66 -2.84
C ALA A 79 5.84 -2.45 -1.74
N GLY A 80 6.66 -3.42 -2.14
CA GLY A 80 7.54 -4.18 -1.27
C GLY A 80 9.00 -4.01 -1.65
N LYS A 81 9.88 -3.92 -0.65
CA LYS A 81 11.34 -3.99 -0.82
C LYS A 81 11.77 -5.46 -0.84
N ARG A 82 12.49 -5.86 -1.88
CA ARG A 82 13.07 -7.20 -2.03
C ARG A 82 14.36 -7.33 -1.20
N PRO A 83 14.80 -8.56 -0.89
CA PRO A 83 16.10 -8.80 -0.25
C PRO A 83 17.28 -8.20 -1.02
N SER A 84 17.18 -8.12 -2.35
CA SER A 84 18.18 -7.46 -3.22
C SER A 84 18.22 -5.93 -3.08
N GLY A 85 17.33 -5.34 -2.28
CA GLY A 85 17.23 -3.89 -2.08
C GLY A 85 16.31 -3.16 -3.06
N SER A 86 15.92 -3.79 -4.17
CA SER A 86 15.00 -3.21 -5.16
C SER A 86 13.56 -3.17 -4.65
N TRP A 87 12.80 -2.18 -5.12
CA TRP A 87 11.37 -2.06 -4.82
C TRP A 87 10.53 -2.54 -5.97
N ASP A 88 9.44 -3.23 -5.66
CA ASP A 88 8.46 -3.61 -6.67
C ASP A 88 7.04 -3.66 -6.11
N THR A 89 6.05 -3.77 -6.99
CA THR A 89 4.64 -3.79 -6.61
C THR A 89 4.25 -5.16 -6.08
N LEU A 90 3.65 -5.19 -4.89
CA LEU A 90 3.05 -6.38 -4.31
C LEU A 90 1.61 -6.54 -4.79
N LYS A 91 0.83 -5.46 -4.64
CA LYS A 91 -0.60 -5.41 -4.97
C LYS A 91 -1.07 -3.98 -5.16
N TRP A 92 -2.20 -3.86 -5.84
CA TRP A 92 -2.99 -2.64 -5.93
C TRP A 92 -4.20 -2.72 -5.00
N LEU A 93 -4.58 -1.58 -4.42
CA LEU A 93 -5.84 -1.37 -3.74
C LEU A 93 -6.67 -0.45 -4.62
N ILE A 94 -7.85 -0.89 -5.04
CA ILE A 94 -8.77 -0.09 -5.84
C ILE A 94 -10.03 0.08 -5.01
N ALA A 95 -10.37 1.32 -4.67
CA ALA A 95 -11.54 1.62 -3.86
C ALA A 95 -12.83 1.19 -4.59
N LYS A 96 -13.85 0.80 -3.82
CA LYS A 96 -15.10 0.22 -4.34
C LYS A 96 -16.02 1.20 -5.07
N ASP A 97 -15.74 2.49 -4.95
CA ASP A 97 -16.31 3.59 -5.72
C ASP A 97 -15.58 3.82 -7.06
N HIS A 98 -14.36 3.29 -7.21
CA HIS A 98 -13.57 3.34 -8.44
C HIS A 98 -13.63 2.06 -9.28
N ALA A 99 -14.30 1.01 -8.79
CA ALA A 99 -14.49 -0.25 -9.49
C ALA A 99 -15.68 -1.03 -8.93
N HIS A 100 -16.20 -1.97 -9.73
CA HIS A 100 -17.21 -2.93 -9.28
C HIS A 100 -16.91 -4.33 -9.82
N VAL A 101 -17.68 -5.33 -9.37
CA VAL A 101 -17.56 -6.71 -9.85
C VAL A 101 -18.80 -7.09 -10.65
N THR A 102 -18.62 -7.44 -11.92
CA THR A 102 -19.67 -7.92 -12.83
C THR A 102 -19.23 -9.26 -13.39
N ASP A 103 -20.09 -10.28 -13.31
CA ASP A 103 -19.80 -11.65 -13.78
C ASP A 103 -18.48 -12.24 -13.23
N GLY A 104 -18.16 -11.91 -11.98
CA GLY A 104 -16.91 -12.35 -11.33
C GLY A 104 -15.65 -11.62 -11.79
N LYS A 105 -15.79 -10.60 -12.66
CA LYS A 105 -14.69 -9.78 -13.17
C LYS A 105 -14.66 -8.43 -12.49
N LEU A 106 -13.45 -7.96 -12.18
CA LEU A 106 -13.23 -6.62 -11.66
C LEU A 106 -13.25 -5.61 -12.82
N VAL A 107 -14.21 -4.70 -12.80
CA VAL A 107 -14.43 -3.66 -13.82
C VAL A 107 -14.09 -2.30 -13.21
N ALA A 108 -13.27 -1.52 -13.90
CA ALA A 108 -12.89 -0.17 -13.45
C ALA A 108 -13.92 0.88 -13.86
N ASP A 109 -14.29 1.73 -12.90
CA ASP A 109 -15.25 2.82 -13.08
C ASP A 109 -14.56 4.19 -13.19
N SER A 110 -13.32 4.31 -12.70
CA SER A 110 -12.51 5.53 -12.82
C SER A 110 -11.33 5.37 -13.78
N ASP A 111 -10.77 6.48 -14.23
CA ASP A 111 -9.60 6.47 -15.14
C ASP A 111 -8.34 5.94 -14.44
N ASP A 112 -8.09 6.30 -13.18
CA ASP A 112 -7.00 5.72 -12.38
C ASP A 112 -7.08 4.19 -12.27
N ALA A 113 -8.29 3.65 -12.01
CA ALA A 113 -8.51 2.22 -11.93
C ALA A 113 -8.33 1.55 -13.31
N LYS A 114 -8.82 2.17 -14.39
CA LYS A 114 -8.62 1.67 -15.77
C LYS A 114 -7.15 1.61 -16.12
N GLU A 115 -6.37 2.64 -15.78
CA GLU A 115 -4.94 2.67 -16.05
C GLU A 115 -4.22 1.54 -15.30
N VAL A 116 -4.52 1.36 -14.01
CA VAL A 116 -3.92 0.27 -13.22
C VAL A 116 -4.25 -1.09 -13.82
N LEU A 117 -5.53 -1.35 -14.15
CA LEU A 117 -5.93 -2.63 -14.73
C LEU A 117 -5.29 -2.89 -16.10
N ALA A 118 -5.13 -1.86 -16.93
CA ALA A 118 -4.50 -1.96 -18.24
C ALA A 118 -2.99 -2.26 -18.15
N GLN A 119 -2.31 -1.86 -17.08
CA GLN A 119 -0.89 -2.12 -16.87
C GLN A 119 -0.57 -3.53 -16.34
N LEU A 120 -1.58 -4.30 -15.92
CA LEU A 120 -1.39 -5.65 -15.42
C LEU A 120 -0.98 -6.61 -16.55
N GLY A 121 -0.18 -7.62 -16.22
CA GLY A 121 0.23 -8.64 -17.19
C GLY A 121 -0.85 -9.68 -17.49
N SER A 122 -2.02 -9.59 -16.84
CA SER A 122 -3.21 -10.40 -17.11
C SER A 122 -4.44 -9.73 -16.51
N GLU A 123 -5.63 -10.09 -17.01
CA GLU A 123 -6.90 -9.75 -16.35
C GLU A 123 -6.91 -10.28 -14.90
N PRO A 124 -7.37 -9.50 -13.91
CA PRO A 124 -7.50 -9.98 -12.53
C PRO A 124 -8.51 -11.11 -12.41
N VAL A 125 -8.10 -12.23 -11.82
CA VAL A 125 -8.96 -13.37 -11.53
C VAL A 125 -9.41 -13.30 -10.08
N HIS A 126 -10.71 -13.43 -9.83
CA HIS A 126 -11.26 -13.47 -8.47
C HIS A 126 -10.72 -14.67 -7.69
N VAL A 127 -10.32 -14.44 -6.44
CA VAL A 127 -9.81 -15.50 -5.55
C VAL A 127 -10.78 -15.74 -4.39
N LYS A 128 -11.14 -14.69 -3.66
CA LYS A 128 -12.09 -14.73 -2.53
C LYS A 128 -12.35 -13.34 -1.97
N GLY A 129 -13.57 -13.10 -1.47
CA GLY A 129 -13.92 -11.79 -0.90
C GLY A 129 -13.62 -10.67 -1.89
N ASP A 130 -12.83 -9.69 -1.47
CA ASP A 130 -12.37 -8.58 -2.30
C ASP A 130 -10.99 -8.84 -2.95
N ILE A 131 -10.48 -10.08 -2.93
CA ILE A 131 -9.14 -10.42 -3.42
C ILE A 131 -9.20 -10.96 -4.85
N PHE A 132 -8.40 -10.34 -5.71
CA PHE A 132 -8.12 -10.72 -7.08
C PHE A 132 -6.62 -10.97 -7.25
N ARG A 133 -6.25 -11.76 -8.27
CA ARG A 133 -4.86 -12.01 -8.63
C ARG A 133 -4.63 -11.75 -10.11
N ALA A 134 -3.53 -11.06 -10.41
CA ALA A 134 -3.09 -10.79 -11.78
C ALA A 134 -1.59 -11.07 -11.92
N LYS A 135 -1.11 -11.19 -13.16
CA LYS A 135 0.33 -11.19 -13.44
C LYS A 135 0.90 -9.78 -13.29
N PRO A 136 2.15 -9.62 -12.83
CA PRO A 136 2.81 -8.32 -12.83
C PRO A 136 2.94 -7.80 -14.27
N ARG A 137 3.12 -6.48 -14.42
CA ARG A 137 3.33 -5.86 -15.73
C ARG A 137 4.40 -6.63 -16.53
N PRO A 138 4.23 -6.80 -17.85
CA PRO A 138 5.24 -7.43 -18.69
C PRO A 138 6.60 -6.73 -18.54
N ASN A 139 7.68 -7.50 -18.53
CA ASN A 139 9.02 -6.94 -18.51
C ASN A 139 9.33 -6.34 -19.89
N VAL A 140 9.64 -5.04 -19.95
CA VAL A 140 10.07 -4.38 -21.18
C VAL A 140 11.59 -4.52 -21.30
N PRO A 141 12.13 -5.07 -22.42
CA PRO A 141 13.57 -5.17 -22.65
C PRO A 141 14.26 -3.80 -22.54
N GLU A 142 15.51 -3.76 -22.07
CA GLU A 142 16.23 -2.49 -21.87
C GLU A 142 16.46 -1.71 -23.16
N LYS A 143 16.69 -2.41 -24.27
CA LYS A 143 16.83 -1.80 -25.60
C LYS A 143 15.59 -1.03 -26.07
N ASP A 144 14.41 -1.37 -25.52
CA ASP A 144 13.12 -0.77 -25.87
C ASP A 144 12.75 0.34 -24.87
N LYS A 145 13.64 0.67 -23.92
CA LYS A 145 13.51 1.82 -23.02
C LYS A 145 14.23 3.04 -23.62
N PRO A 146 13.72 4.27 -23.42
CA PRO A 146 12.55 4.62 -22.60
C PRO A 146 11.23 4.36 -23.33
N THR A 147 10.28 3.76 -22.61
CA THR A 147 8.90 3.55 -23.10
C THR A 147 8.19 4.89 -23.37
N GLN A 148 7.15 4.92 -24.20
CA GLN A 148 6.38 6.16 -24.45
C GLN A 148 5.86 6.81 -23.16
N ALA A 149 5.41 6.02 -22.18
CA ALA A 149 5.01 6.53 -20.87
C ALA A 149 6.17 7.20 -20.12
N GLN A 150 7.39 6.63 -20.20
CA GLN A 150 8.59 7.25 -19.61
C GLN A 150 9.00 8.53 -20.33
N GLN A 151 8.78 8.61 -21.65
CA GLN A 151 9.05 9.81 -22.44
C GLN A 151 8.07 10.94 -22.04
N ARG A 152 6.76 10.67 -22.01
CA ARG A 152 5.74 11.63 -21.57
C ARG A 152 5.98 12.13 -20.15
N ALA A 153 6.21 11.21 -19.21
CA ALA A 153 6.50 11.58 -17.83
C ALA A 153 7.79 12.42 -17.71
N ARG A 154 8.80 12.15 -18.55
CA ARG A 154 10.01 12.97 -18.60
C ARG A 154 9.71 14.38 -19.11
N GLU A 155 8.95 14.49 -20.20
CA GLU A 155 8.54 15.76 -20.79
C GLU A 155 7.73 16.61 -19.81
N GLU A 156 6.72 16.04 -19.16
CA GLU A 156 5.89 16.71 -18.15
C GLU A 156 6.73 17.20 -16.97
N ASN A 157 7.67 16.39 -16.47
CA ASN A 157 8.55 16.80 -15.37
C ASN A 157 9.50 17.92 -15.79
N ILE A 158 10.01 17.90 -17.02
CA ILE A 158 10.84 18.98 -17.57
C ILE A 158 10.01 20.27 -17.67
N GLN A 159 8.79 20.19 -18.20
CA GLN A 159 7.91 21.33 -18.34
C GLN A 159 7.57 21.93 -16.97
N LYS A 160 7.21 21.08 -16.00
CA LYS A 160 6.93 21.49 -14.62
C LYS A 160 8.13 22.21 -13.99
N ALA A 161 9.33 21.67 -14.15
CA ALA A 161 10.55 22.30 -13.68
C ALA A 161 10.76 23.68 -14.34
N GLN A 162 10.62 23.77 -15.67
CA GLN A 162 10.77 25.02 -16.41
C GLN A 162 9.78 26.09 -15.93
N SER A 163 8.51 25.73 -15.71
CA SER A 163 7.52 26.66 -15.15
C SER A 163 7.87 27.14 -13.75
N THR A 164 8.40 26.26 -12.89
CA THR A 164 8.88 26.66 -11.55
C THR A 164 10.05 27.64 -11.64
N TRP A 165 11.03 27.37 -12.51
CA TRP A 165 12.17 28.27 -12.75
C TRP A 165 11.72 29.64 -13.26
N GLN A 166 10.76 29.68 -14.19
CA GLN A 166 10.20 30.93 -14.72
C GLN A 166 9.43 31.72 -13.65
N ALA A 167 8.66 31.03 -12.79
CA ALA A 167 7.94 31.65 -11.69
C ALA A 167 8.91 32.28 -10.67
N MET A 168 9.94 31.55 -10.23
CA MET A 168 10.95 32.06 -9.30
C MET A 168 11.72 33.26 -9.88
N SER A 169 12.13 33.19 -11.14
CA SER A 169 12.83 34.30 -11.81
C SER A 169 11.95 35.55 -11.96
N SER A 170 10.64 35.37 -12.13
CA SER A 170 9.68 36.48 -12.19
C SER A 170 9.45 37.12 -10.82
N GLU A 171 9.56 36.33 -9.75
CA GLU A 171 9.40 36.78 -8.36
C GLU A 171 10.64 37.51 -7.82
N GLU A 172 11.85 37.05 -8.17
CA GLU A 172 13.11 37.76 -7.92
C GLU A 172 13.16 39.11 -8.63
N ARG A 173 12.73 39.18 -9.90
CA ARG A 173 12.65 40.46 -10.65
C ARG A 173 11.65 41.45 -10.05
N ARG A 174 10.62 40.98 -9.33
CA ARG A 174 9.66 41.86 -8.64
C ARG A 174 10.24 42.46 -7.35
N HIS A 175 11.04 41.70 -6.62
CA HIS A 175 11.66 42.17 -5.36
C HIS A 175 12.86 43.12 -5.58
N SER A 176 13.51 43.07 -6.74
CA SER A 176 14.63 43.97 -7.08
C SER A 176 14.21 45.37 -7.59
N ARG A 177 12.91 45.68 -7.64
CA ARG A 177 12.37 46.96 -8.17
C ARG A 177 11.83 47.91 -7.07
N HIS A 178 12.26 47.77 -5.82
CA HIS A 178 11.94 48.71 -4.74
C HIS A 178 13.18 49.47 -4.26
#